data_AF-A0A4Q0VMM2-F1
#
_entry.id   AF-A0A4Q0VMM2-F1
#
_cell.length_a   1.000
_cell.length_b   1.000
_cell.length_c   1.000
_cell.angle_alpha   90.00
_cell.angle_beta   90.00
_cell.angle_gamma   90.00
#
_symmetry.space_group_name_H-M   'P 1'
#
loop_
_entity.id
_entity.type
_entity.pdbx_description
1 polymer ?
#
loop_
_entity_poly.entity_id
_entity_poly.type
_entity_poly.pdbx_seq_one_letter_code
_entity_poly.pdbx_strand_id
1 'polypeptide(L)'
;MFGIILAFGLREIEYTNWQLLLQLTAFIIFVDLSVFQTPNILKIWSAEFKHADTIAANAKENEKRLQYMNKKSNVFTTILQQAEDYLTGISNITSKNSYEKELKSFIWQYTSQFDFSIKIFFLPDDLEDEDAVKNEILIGLKQWENIFNLSFNHSKLEEAQLILNNAQVFAYDGKHVIIPIYDGRYNLLMKVTANQEDIIEIDTTNLINLTTIFNWVV
;
A
#
# COMPACT_ATOMS: atom_id res chain seq x y z
N MET A 1 30.53 -3.45 -50.11
CA MET A 1 31.57 -4.12 -50.93
C MET A 1 31.03 -4.63 -52.27
N PHE A 2 29.86 -5.30 -52.31
CA PHE A 2 29.22 -5.77 -53.56
C PHE A 2 28.96 -4.66 -54.61
N GLY A 3 28.57 -3.45 -54.19
CA GLY A 3 28.30 -2.33 -55.11
C GLY A 3 29.52 -1.80 -55.86
N ILE A 4 30.69 -1.77 -55.22
CA ILE A 4 31.96 -1.36 -55.88
C ILE A 4 32.41 -2.45 -56.87
N ILE A 5 32.23 -3.73 -56.51
CA ILE A 5 32.57 -4.87 -57.37
C ILE A 5 31.66 -4.90 -58.63
N LEU A 6 30.37 -4.58 -58.47
CA LEU A 6 29.42 -4.48 -59.58
C LEU A 6 29.72 -3.30 -60.52
N ALA A 7 30.11 -2.14 -59.98
CA ALA A 7 30.49 -0.96 -60.76
C ALA A 7 31.79 -1.17 -61.55
N PHE A 8 32.76 -1.91 -60.99
CA PHE A 8 33.93 -2.38 -61.73
C PHE A 8 33.57 -3.41 -62.81
N GLY A 9 32.64 -4.32 -62.53
CA GLY A 9 32.16 -5.34 -63.46
C GLY A 9 31.43 -4.77 -64.69
N LEU A 10 30.76 -3.63 -64.53
CA LEU A 10 30.04 -2.93 -65.60
C LEU A 10 30.91 -1.93 -66.40
N ARG A 11 32.21 -1.81 -66.10
CA ARG A 11 33.17 -0.89 -66.77
C ARG A 11 32.81 0.62 -66.72
N GLU A 12 31.89 1.04 -65.86
CA GLU A 12 31.51 2.46 -65.76
C GLU A 12 32.51 3.30 -64.94
N ILE A 13 33.49 2.68 -64.28
CA ILE A 13 34.49 3.36 -63.46
C ILE A 13 35.90 2.96 -63.93
N GLU A 14 36.65 3.93 -64.46
CA GLU A 14 38.08 3.75 -64.76
C GLU A 14 38.93 3.81 -63.48
N TYR A 15 39.88 2.88 -63.34
CA TYR A 15 40.81 2.78 -62.20
C TYR A 15 41.62 4.06 -61.96
N THR A 16 41.73 4.91 -62.98
CA THR A 16 42.46 6.18 -62.98
C THR A 16 41.80 7.25 -62.09
N ASN A 17 40.50 7.13 -61.80
CA ASN A 17 39.76 8.12 -61.02
C ASN A 17 39.72 7.79 -59.52
N TRP A 18 40.91 7.73 -58.91
CA TRP A 18 41.10 7.34 -57.51
C TRP A 18 40.33 8.22 -56.50
N GLN A 19 40.08 9.49 -56.86
CA GLN A 19 39.32 10.43 -56.03
C GLN A 19 37.85 10.00 -55.90
N LEU A 20 37.24 9.56 -57.00
CA LEU A 20 35.86 9.05 -57.01
C LEU A 20 35.74 7.74 -56.19
N LEU A 21 36.73 6.86 -56.32
CA LEU A 21 36.82 5.61 -55.54
C LEU A 21 36.94 5.87 -54.03
N LEU A 22 37.74 6.87 -53.65
CA LEU A 22 37.92 7.25 -52.25
C LEU A 22 36.64 7.87 -51.68
N GLN A 23 35.94 8.72 -52.45
CA GLN A 23 34.63 9.27 -52.07
C GLN A 23 33.57 8.18 -51.89
N LEU A 24 33.46 7.23 -52.83
CA LEU A 24 32.52 6.11 -52.72
C LEU A 24 32.82 5.21 -51.51
N THR A 25 34.10 4.96 -51.23
CA THR A 25 34.52 4.17 -50.07
C THR A 25 34.21 4.90 -48.76
N ALA A 26 34.50 6.20 -48.68
CA ALA A 26 34.17 7.02 -47.52
C ALA A 26 32.64 7.08 -47.29
N PHE A 27 31.86 7.23 -48.36
CA PHE A 27 30.40 7.22 -48.29
C PHE A 27 29.86 5.88 -47.76
N ILE A 28 30.39 4.76 -48.25
CA ILE A 28 29.99 3.42 -47.78
C ILE A 28 30.32 3.24 -46.30
N ILE A 29 31.52 3.63 -45.86
CA ILE A 29 31.91 3.55 -44.44
C ILE A 29 30.99 4.44 -43.59
N PHE A 30 30.65 5.63 -44.07
CA PHE A 30 29.78 6.56 -43.35
C PHE A 30 28.35 6.03 -43.24
N VAL A 31 27.80 5.46 -44.31
CA VAL A 31 26.47 4.81 -44.30
C VAL A 31 26.47 3.63 -43.36
N ASP A 32 27.50 2.79 -43.39
CA ASP A 32 27.59 1.61 -42.53
C ASP A 32 27.64 2.01 -41.05
N LEU A 33 28.51 2.97 -40.70
CA LEU A 33 28.57 3.53 -39.35
C LEU A 33 27.23 4.15 -38.92
N SER A 34 26.58 4.91 -39.81
CA SER A 34 25.30 5.56 -39.51
C SER A 34 24.18 4.53 -39.29
N VAL A 35 24.11 3.49 -40.13
CA VAL A 35 23.09 2.44 -40.03
C VAL A 35 23.30 1.58 -38.79
N PHE A 36 24.53 1.31 -38.37
CA PHE A 36 24.81 0.56 -37.14
C PHE A 36 24.68 1.39 -35.86
N GLN A 37 25.02 2.69 -35.90
CA GLN A 37 24.96 3.55 -34.71
C GLN A 37 23.55 4.06 -34.42
N THR A 38 22.74 4.38 -35.43
CA THR A 38 21.40 4.97 -35.25
C THR A 38 20.48 4.10 -34.38
N PRO A 39 20.36 2.77 -34.61
CA PRO A 39 19.53 1.91 -33.77
C PRO A 39 20.03 1.82 -32.32
N ASN A 40 21.35 1.86 -32.09
CA ASN A 40 21.93 1.82 -30.74
C ASN A 40 21.67 3.11 -29.97
N ILE A 41 21.82 4.27 -30.62
CA ILE A 41 21.52 5.58 -30.02
C ILE A 41 20.03 5.67 -29.68
N LEU A 42 19.15 5.25 -30.58
CA LEU A 42 17.70 5.21 -30.35
C LEU A 42 17.33 4.30 -29.18
N LYS A 43 17.98 3.15 -29.03
CA LYS A 43 17.75 2.23 -27.89
C LYS A 43 18.16 2.86 -26.56
N ILE A 44 19.36 3.44 -26.49
CA ILE A 44 19.89 4.11 -25.27
C ILE A 44 18.96 5.26 -24.88
N TRP A 45 18.61 6.11 -25.83
CA TRP A 45 17.70 7.23 -25.60
C TRP A 45 16.33 6.74 -25.13
N SER A 46 15.73 5.73 -25.79
CA SER A 46 14.45 5.18 -25.35
C SER A 46 14.48 4.58 -23.94
N ALA A 47 15.62 3.98 -23.54
CA ALA A 47 15.78 3.38 -22.21
C ALA A 47 15.93 4.46 -21.14
N GLU A 48 16.70 5.51 -21.42
CA GLU A 48 16.92 6.64 -20.51
C GLU A 48 15.63 7.46 -20.28
N PHE A 49 14.86 7.71 -21.34
CA PHE A 49 13.55 8.38 -21.23
C PHE A 49 12.54 7.52 -20.44
N LYS A 50 12.45 6.22 -20.72
CA LYS A 50 11.58 5.32 -19.93
C LYS A 50 11.97 5.27 -18.45
N HIS A 51 13.28 5.29 -18.15
CA HIS A 51 13.76 5.36 -16.78
C HIS A 51 13.40 6.70 -16.12
N ALA A 52 13.59 7.83 -16.82
CA ALA A 52 13.22 9.15 -16.31
C ALA A 52 11.71 9.26 -16.02
N ASP A 53 10.87 8.76 -16.94
CA ASP A 53 9.41 8.74 -16.78
C ASP A 53 8.99 7.89 -15.58
N THR A 54 9.63 6.73 -15.39
CA THR A 54 9.36 5.85 -14.24
C THR A 54 9.77 6.52 -12.91
N ILE A 55 10.91 7.20 -12.87
CA ILE A 55 11.36 7.95 -11.68
C ILE A 55 10.38 9.08 -11.35
N ALA A 56 9.96 9.85 -12.35
CA ALA A 56 9.00 10.94 -12.16
C ALA A 56 7.63 10.43 -11.69
N ALA A 57 7.15 9.31 -12.25
CA ALA A 57 5.92 8.67 -11.82
C ALA A 57 6.00 8.21 -10.35
N ASN A 58 7.08 7.51 -9.97
CA ASN A 58 7.31 7.05 -8.60
C ASN A 58 7.42 8.23 -7.61
N ALA A 59 8.10 9.32 -8.00
CA ALA A 59 8.21 10.51 -7.17
C ALA A 59 6.84 11.16 -6.93
N LYS A 60 6.01 11.26 -7.97
CA LYS A 60 4.65 11.80 -7.87
C LYS A 60 3.72 10.93 -7.02
N GLU A 61 3.85 9.60 -7.13
CA GLU A 61 3.09 8.67 -6.29
C GLU A 61 3.49 8.78 -4.82
N ASN A 62 4.79 8.85 -4.53
CA ASN A 62 5.29 9.07 -3.18
C ASN A 62 4.84 10.41 -2.60
N GLU A 63 4.88 11.49 -3.39
CA GLU A 63 4.39 12.80 -2.95
C GLU A 63 2.91 12.73 -2.57
N LYS A 64 2.07 12.09 -3.39
CA LYS A 64 0.65 11.87 -3.07
C LYS A 64 0.47 11.08 -1.77
N ARG A 65 1.25 10.01 -1.59
CA ARG A 65 1.22 9.20 -0.35
C ARG A 65 1.59 10.03 0.88
N LEU A 66 2.63 10.86 0.79
CA LEU A 66 3.04 11.76 1.87
C LEU A 66 1.96 12.79 2.20
N GLN A 67 1.36 13.40 1.18
CA GLN A 67 0.24 14.34 1.38
C GLN A 67 -0.94 13.65 2.07
N TYR A 68 -1.26 12.42 1.68
CA TYR A 68 -2.34 11.64 2.29
C TYR A 68 -2.04 11.26 3.75
N MET A 69 -0.80 10.87 4.06
CA MET A 69 -0.35 10.62 5.44
C MET A 69 -0.43 11.89 6.30
N ASN A 70 0.01 13.04 5.78
CA ASN A 70 -0.09 14.32 6.48
C ASN A 70 -1.55 14.69 6.75
N LYS A 71 -2.45 14.47 5.79
CA LYS A 71 -3.89 14.69 5.98
C LYS A 71 -4.42 13.82 7.13
N LYS A 72 -4.08 12.53 7.19
CA LYS A 72 -4.48 11.62 8.28
C LYS A 72 -3.96 12.07 9.64
N SER A 73 -2.70 12.47 9.70
CA SER A 73 -2.08 13.00 10.94
C SER A 73 -2.78 14.27 11.42
N ASN A 74 -3.13 15.18 10.50
CA ASN A 74 -3.85 16.40 10.83
C ASN A 74 -5.26 16.10 11.35
N VAL A 75 -6.00 15.20 10.69
CA VAL A 75 -7.33 14.78 11.15
C VAL A 75 -7.26 14.17 12.55
N PHE A 76 -6.33 13.26 12.79
CA PHE A 76 -6.11 12.69 14.12
C PHE A 76 -5.82 13.77 15.16
N THR A 77 -4.92 14.71 14.87
CA THR A 77 -4.60 15.83 15.78
C THR A 77 -5.83 16.70 16.09
N THR A 78 -6.65 17.00 15.09
CA THR A 78 -7.90 17.77 15.28
C THR A 78 -8.86 17.04 16.21
N ILE A 79 -9.01 15.72 16.04
CA ILE A 79 -9.87 14.90 16.91
C ILE A 79 -9.33 14.92 18.34
N LEU A 80 -8.02 14.80 18.53
CA LEU A 80 -7.40 14.88 19.86
C LEU A 80 -7.66 16.23 20.55
N GLN A 81 -7.58 17.33 19.81
CA GLN A 81 -7.86 18.66 20.37
C GLN A 81 -9.31 18.82 20.82
N GLN A 82 -10.24 18.03 20.27
CA GLN A 82 -11.67 18.05 20.60
C GLN A 82 -12.06 16.88 21.53
N ALA A 83 -11.12 16.00 21.85
CA ALA A 83 -11.41 14.77 22.57
C ALA A 83 -11.84 15.04 24.01
N GLU A 84 -11.25 16.03 24.69
CA GLU A 84 -11.61 16.38 26.07
C GLU A 84 -13.09 16.80 26.18
N ASP A 85 -13.54 17.71 25.31
CA ASP A 85 -14.94 18.17 25.28
C ASP A 85 -15.91 17.02 24.96
N TYR A 86 -15.52 16.11 24.06
CA TYR A 86 -16.34 14.95 23.70
C TYR A 86 -16.44 13.95 24.87
N LEU A 87 -15.30 13.58 25.45
CA LEU A 87 -15.21 12.52 26.46
C LEU A 87 -15.78 12.96 27.81
N THR A 88 -15.67 14.25 28.17
CA THR A 88 -16.31 14.80 29.39
C THR A 88 -17.84 14.75 29.34
N GLY A 89 -18.44 14.70 28.14
CA GLY A 89 -19.87 14.51 27.96
C GLY A 89 -20.36 13.06 28.16
N ILE A 90 -19.45 12.09 28.19
CA ILE A 90 -19.79 10.66 28.33
C ILE A 90 -19.93 10.35 29.82
N SER A 91 -21.18 10.16 30.28
CA SER A 91 -21.46 9.75 31.65
C SER A 91 -21.83 8.26 31.73
N ASN A 92 -21.13 7.54 32.61
CA ASN A 92 -21.41 6.17 33.07
C ASN A 92 -21.54 5.08 31.97
N ILE A 93 -20.40 4.56 31.53
CA ILE A 93 -20.35 3.32 30.75
C ILE A 93 -20.45 2.11 31.68
N THR A 94 -21.66 1.54 31.76
CA THR A 94 -22.00 0.44 32.69
C THR A 94 -22.11 -0.93 32.02
N SER A 95 -22.15 -0.99 30.69
CA SER A 95 -22.31 -2.25 29.93
C SER A 95 -21.36 -2.35 28.74
N LYS A 96 -21.07 -3.58 28.29
CA LYS A 96 -20.30 -3.85 27.06
C LYS A 96 -20.93 -3.18 25.83
N ASN A 97 -22.26 -3.18 25.73
CA ASN A 97 -22.98 -2.54 24.62
C ASN A 97 -22.86 -1.01 24.63
N SER A 98 -22.96 -0.38 25.81
CA SER A 98 -22.73 1.08 25.93
C SER A 98 -21.29 1.43 25.59
N TYR A 99 -20.32 0.61 26.04
CA TYR A 99 -18.92 0.81 25.72
C TYR A 99 -18.69 0.74 24.20
N GLU A 100 -19.20 -0.31 23.54
CA GLU A 100 -19.06 -0.49 22.09
C GLU A 100 -19.64 0.70 21.32
N LYS A 101 -20.83 1.17 21.73
CA LYS A 101 -21.52 2.28 21.07
C LYS A 101 -20.71 3.57 21.18
N GLU A 102 -20.28 3.93 22.38
CA GLU A 102 -19.53 5.17 22.62
C GLU A 102 -18.13 5.11 22.00
N LEU A 103 -17.43 3.97 22.10
CA LEU A 103 -16.14 3.77 21.44
C LEU A 103 -16.30 3.94 19.92
N LYS A 104 -17.29 3.29 19.30
CA LYS A 104 -17.59 3.44 17.87
C LYS A 104 -17.90 4.89 17.50
N SER A 105 -18.66 5.59 18.33
CA SER A 105 -19.02 7.00 18.11
C SER A 105 -17.78 7.91 18.17
N PHE A 106 -16.86 7.65 19.09
CA PHE A 106 -15.60 8.38 19.20
C PHE A 106 -14.68 8.15 18.00
N ILE A 107 -14.39 6.89 17.67
CA ILE A 107 -13.52 6.54 16.53
C ILE A 107 -14.16 6.87 15.17
N TRP A 108 -15.49 7.00 15.10
CA TRP A 108 -16.20 7.43 13.89
C TRP A 108 -15.79 8.84 13.44
N GLN A 109 -15.35 9.71 14.36
CA GLN A 109 -14.81 11.02 14.00
C GLN A 109 -13.58 10.91 13.08
N TYR A 110 -12.80 9.85 13.23
CA TYR A 110 -11.67 9.54 12.35
C TYR A 110 -12.13 8.76 11.11
N THR A 111 -12.87 7.67 11.29
CA THR A 111 -13.16 6.73 10.19
C THR A 111 -14.10 7.27 9.15
N SER A 112 -15.00 8.19 9.52
CA SER A 112 -15.89 8.86 8.56
C SER A 112 -15.14 9.72 7.54
N GLN A 113 -13.97 10.26 7.91
CA GLN A 113 -13.15 11.11 7.02
C GLN A 113 -12.45 10.32 5.91
N PHE A 114 -12.31 9.00 6.08
CA PHE A 114 -11.59 8.11 5.17
C PHE A 114 -12.45 6.95 4.65
N ASP A 115 -13.76 6.99 4.89
CA ASP A 115 -14.72 5.96 4.47
C ASP A 115 -14.33 4.55 4.96
N PHE A 116 -13.98 4.47 6.25
CA PHE A 116 -13.69 3.22 6.94
C PHE A 116 -14.90 2.73 7.75
N SER A 117 -15.20 1.44 7.61
CA SER A 117 -16.21 0.73 8.39
C SER A 117 -15.55 -0.09 9.49
N ILE A 118 -16.11 -0.04 10.70
CA ILE A 118 -15.57 -0.71 11.87
C ILE A 118 -16.56 -1.73 12.42
N LYS A 119 -16.06 -2.92 12.75
CA LYS A 119 -16.76 -3.88 13.62
C LYS A 119 -15.88 -4.27 14.79
N ILE A 120 -16.50 -4.42 15.95
CA ILE A 120 -15.83 -4.78 17.20
C ILE A 120 -16.32 -6.18 17.59
N PHE A 121 -15.39 -7.04 17.99
CA PHE A 121 -15.68 -8.36 18.55
C PHE A 121 -15.02 -8.45 19.91
N PHE A 122 -15.79 -8.66 20.97
CA PHE A 122 -15.26 -8.81 22.32
C PHE A 122 -14.69 -10.21 22.51
N LEU A 123 -13.50 -10.26 23.09
CA LEU A 123 -12.86 -11.47 23.56
C LEU A 123 -13.21 -11.69 25.05
N PRO A 124 -12.94 -12.89 25.59
CA PRO A 124 -13.04 -13.14 27.03
C PRO A 124 -12.21 -12.14 27.83
N ASP A 125 -12.72 -11.78 29.01
CA ASP A 125 -12.04 -10.85 29.91
C ASP A 125 -10.80 -11.51 30.56
N ASP A 126 -10.82 -12.84 30.71
CA ASP A 126 -9.69 -13.66 31.16
C ASP A 126 -8.84 -14.10 29.95
N LEU A 127 -7.57 -13.65 29.94
CA LEU A 127 -6.57 -14.01 28.93
C LEU A 127 -5.55 -15.05 29.44
N GLU A 128 -5.70 -15.57 30.66
CA GLU A 128 -4.73 -16.51 31.24
C GLU A 128 -4.75 -17.88 30.54
N ASP A 129 -5.92 -18.28 30.02
CA ASP A 129 -6.06 -19.47 29.18
C ASP A 129 -5.77 -19.13 27.71
N GLU A 130 -4.51 -19.27 27.33
CA GLU A 130 -4.03 -18.99 25.96
C GLU A 130 -4.77 -19.82 24.90
N ASP A 131 -5.18 -21.05 25.21
CA ASP A 131 -5.90 -21.91 24.27
C ASP A 131 -7.36 -21.47 24.12
N ALA A 132 -8.01 -21.01 25.20
CA ALA A 132 -9.33 -20.40 25.12
C ALA A 132 -9.34 -19.12 24.28
N VAL A 133 -8.36 -18.23 24.49
CA VAL A 133 -8.22 -16.99 23.71
C VAL A 133 -8.01 -17.28 22.22
N LYS A 134 -7.11 -18.22 21.89
CA LYS A 134 -6.89 -18.67 20.51
C LYS A 134 -8.17 -19.18 19.87
N ASN A 135 -8.94 -19.99 20.59
CA ASN A 135 -10.20 -20.53 20.08
C ASN A 135 -11.24 -19.42 19.82
N GLU A 136 -11.35 -18.43 20.70
CA GLU A 136 -12.26 -17.30 20.52
C GLU A 136 -11.85 -16.38 19.36
N ILE A 137 -10.55 -16.12 19.19
CA ILE A 137 -10.02 -15.42 18.01
C ILE A 137 -10.43 -16.19 16.74
N LEU A 138 -10.28 -17.52 16.74
CA LEU A 138 -10.61 -18.36 15.60
C LEU A 138 -12.11 -18.38 15.29
N ILE A 139 -12.96 -18.38 16.32
CA ILE A 139 -14.41 -18.23 16.16
C ILE A 139 -14.74 -16.86 15.54
N GLY A 140 -14.15 -15.78 16.05
CA GLY A 140 -14.32 -14.43 15.52
C GLY A 140 -13.89 -14.32 14.05
N LEU A 141 -12.73 -14.89 13.70
CA LEU A 141 -12.23 -14.94 12.31
C LEU A 141 -13.18 -15.70 11.38
N LYS A 142 -13.70 -16.86 11.80
CA LYS A 142 -14.68 -17.64 11.02
C LYS A 142 -16.01 -16.92 10.84
N GLN A 143 -16.49 -16.23 11.88
CA GLN A 143 -17.68 -15.39 11.74
C GLN A 143 -17.46 -14.28 10.70
N TRP A 144 -16.27 -13.70 10.67
CA TRP A 144 -15.94 -12.67 9.69
C TRP A 144 -15.75 -13.21 8.27
N GLU A 145 -15.23 -14.43 8.12
CA GLU A 145 -15.19 -15.13 6.84
C GLU A 145 -16.59 -15.14 6.19
N ASN A 146 -17.59 -15.58 6.97
CA ASN A 146 -18.98 -15.67 6.54
C ASN A 146 -19.65 -14.30 6.30
N ILE A 147 -19.41 -13.32 7.18
CA ILE A 147 -20.07 -12.00 7.11
C ILE A 147 -19.53 -11.15 5.96
N PHE A 148 -18.28 -11.38 5.55
CA PHE A 148 -17.56 -10.48 4.65
C PHE A 148 -17.04 -11.15 3.38
N ASN A 149 -17.41 -12.41 3.13
CA ASN A 149 -16.99 -13.17 1.95
C ASN A 149 -15.47 -13.19 1.75
N LEU A 150 -14.74 -13.17 2.87
CA LEU A 150 -13.31 -13.45 2.87
C LEU A 150 -13.14 -14.96 2.74
N SER A 151 -12.04 -15.43 2.16
CA SER A 151 -11.72 -16.86 2.11
C SER A 151 -10.38 -17.04 2.78
N PHE A 152 -10.40 -17.48 4.02
CA PHE A 152 -9.17 -17.84 4.72
C PHE A 152 -8.84 -19.28 4.34
N ASN A 153 -7.71 -19.48 3.67
CA ASN A 153 -7.14 -20.83 3.67
C ASN A 153 -6.67 -21.17 5.10
N HIS A 154 -6.52 -22.47 5.39
CA HIS A 154 -6.15 -22.92 6.73
C HIS A 154 -4.87 -22.24 7.26
N SER A 155 -3.86 -22.10 6.41
CA SER A 155 -2.58 -21.46 6.76
C SER A 155 -2.71 -19.98 7.14
N LYS A 156 -3.52 -19.18 6.42
CA LYS A 156 -3.76 -17.77 6.74
C LYS A 156 -4.55 -17.59 8.01
N LEU A 157 -5.44 -18.55 8.32
CA LEU A 157 -6.23 -18.49 9.54
C LEU A 157 -5.36 -18.76 10.77
N GLU A 158 -4.44 -19.72 10.69
CA GLU A 158 -3.43 -19.97 11.73
C GLU A 158 -2.47 -18.78 11.89
N GLU A 159 -2.00 -18.20 10.78
CA GLU A 159 -1.18 -16.99 10.79
C GLU A 159 -1.90 -15.82 11.46
N ALA A 160 -3.15 -15.55 11.08
CA ALA A 160 -3.97 -14.49 11.68
C ALA A 160 -4.15 -14.72 13.18
N GLN A 161 -4.46 -15.96 13.59
CA GLN A 161 -4.60 -16.29 15.00
C GLN A 161 -3.31 -16.01 15.78
N LEU A 162 -2.15 -16.43 15.25
CA LEU A 162 -0.85 -16.21 15.90
C LEU A 162 -0.51 -14.73 16.03
N ILE A 163 -0.68 -13.96 14.95
CA ILE A 163 -0.41 -12.51 14.93
C ILE A 163 -1.30 -11.78 15.92
N LEU A 164 -2.61 -12.07 15.90
CA LEU A 164 -3.58 -11.41 16.78
C LEU A 164 -3.34 -11.75 18.25
N ASN A 165 -3.04 -13.02 18.56
CA ASN A 165 -2.73 -13.45 19.93
C ASN A 165 -1.47 -12.75 20.49
N ASN A 166 -0.54 -12.38 19.63
CA ASN A 166 0.66 -11.61 19.98
C ASN A 166 0.43 -10.09 20.05
N ALA A 167 -0.83 -9.63 20.07
CA ALA A 167 -1.20 -8.22 20.05
C ALA A 167 -0.70 -7.45 18.82
N GLN A 168 -0.50 -8.14 17.69
CA GLN A 168 -0.06 -7.53 16.44
C GLN A 168 -1.22 -7.35 15.47
N VAL A 169 -1.15 -6.27 14.69
CA VAL A 169 -2.16 -5.97 13.66
C VAL A 169 -2.05 -6.97 12.52
N PHE A 170 -3.16 -7.61 12.18
CA PHE A 170 -3.24 -8.52 11.05
C PHE A 170 -3.87 -7.82 9.84
N ALA A 171 -3.08 -7.60 8.79
CA ALA A 171 -3.58 -7.10 7.51
C ALA A 171 -3.88 -8.28 6.57
N TYR A 172 -5.15 -8.51 6.27
CA TYR A 172 -5.55 -9.55 5.32
C TYR A 172 -5.23 -9.14 3.88
N ASP A 173 -5.51 -7.87 3.57
CA ASP A 173 -5.16 -7.16 2.35
C ASP A 173 -5.11 -5.64 2.64
N GLY A 174 -4.95 -4.82 1.59
CA GLY A 174 -4.95 -3.35 1.74
C GLY A 174 -6.30 -2.76 2.18
N LYS A 175 -7.39 -3.52 2.17
CA LYS A 175 -8.75 -3.05 2.50
C LYS A 175 -9.27 -3.58 3.83
N HIS A 176 -8.74 -4.69 4.34
CA HIS A 176 -9.23 -5.37 5.51
C HIS A 176 -8.11 -5.61 6.52
N VAL A 177 -8.24 -4.97 7.68
CA VAL A 177 -7.27 -5.05 8.76
C VAL A 177 -7.98 -5.41 10.07
N ILE A 178 -7.32 -6.20 10.90
CA ILE A 178 -7.78 -6.59 12.23
C ILE A 178 -6.77 -6.08 13.25
N ILE A 179 -7.26 -5.31 14.22
CA ILE A 179 -6.46 -4.69 15.27
C ILE A 179 -6.85 -5.36 16.60
N PRO A 180 -5.96 -6.11 17.25
CA PRO A 180 -6.20 -6.61 18.59
C PRO A 180 -5.98 -5.49 19.62
N ILE A 181 -6.88 -5.39 20.59
CA ILE A 181 -6.80 -4.41 21.68
C ILE A 181 -6.96 -5.15 23.00
N TYR A 182 -5.90 -5.14 23.80
CA TYR A 182 -5.80 -5.78 25.11
C TYR A 182 -5.45 -4.71 26.15
N ASP A 183 -6.46 -3.95 26.60
CA ASP A 183 -6.28 -2.74 27.43
C ASP A 183 -6.86 -2.91 28.84
N GLY A 184 -7.00 -4.15 29.31
CA GLY A 184 -7.38 -4.50 30.69
C GLY A 184 -8.86 -4.33 31.05
N ARG A 185 -9.59 -3.39 30.46
CA ARG A 185 -11.05 -3.23 30.70
C ARG A 185 -11.89 -4.19 29.88
N TYR A 186 -11.64 -4.22 28.57
CA TYR A 186 -12.23 -5.17 27.64
C TYR A 186 -11.17 -5.57 26.62
N ASN A 187 -11.09 -6.87 26.37
CA ASN A 187 -10.28 -7.41 25.29
C ASN A 187 -11.16 -7.45 24.04
N LEU A 188 -10.68 -6.92 22.92
CA LEU A 188 -11.46 -6.89 21.70
C LEU A 188 -10.59 -6.99 20.44
N LEU A 189 -11.22 -7.45 19.37
CA LEU A 189 -10.69 -7.37 18.02
C LEU A 189 -11.49 -6.32 17.25
N MET A 190 -10.81 -5.29 16.77
CA MET A 190 -11.38 -4.26 15.91
C MET A 190 -11.07 -4.59 14.46
N LYS A 191 -12.09 -4.96 13.68
CA LYS A 191 -11.98 -5.06 12.23
C LYS A 191 -12.21 -3.69 11.61
N VAL A 192 -11.29 -3.28 10.75
CA VAL A 192 -11.37 -2.08 9.92
C VAL A 192 -11.50 -2.52 8.45
N THR A 193 -12.46 -1.93 7.75
CA THR A 193 -12.67 -2.17 6.31
C THR A 193 -12.69 -0.83 5.59
N ALA A 194 -11.84 -0.68 4.59
CA ALA A 194 -11.84 0.49 3.74
C ALA A 194 -12.71 0.27 2.50
N ASN A 195 -13.53 1.27 2.18
CA ASN A 195 -14.37 1.26 0.99
C ASN A 195 -13.69 1.95 -0.22
N GLN A 196 -12.79 2.91 0.02
CA GLN A 196 -12.15 3.72 -1.03
C GLN A 196 -10.64 3.53 -1.09
N GLU A 197 -9.92 4.06 -0.11
CA GLU A 197 -8.45 4.08 -0.07
C GLU A 197 -7.88 2.93 0.77
N ASP A 198 -6.67 2.48 0.51
CA ASP A 198 -6.08 1.41 1.32
C ASP A 198 -5.82 1.86 2.77
N ILE A 199 -5.99 0.92 3.70
CA ILE A 199 -5.63 1.09 5.10
C ILE A 199 -4.11 1.01 5.19
N ILE A 200 -3.50 2.06 5.71
CA ILE A 200 -2.04 2.14 5.92
C ILE A 200 -1.72 2.15 7.41
N GLU A 201 -0.45 1.91 7.75
CA GLU A 201 0.03 1.75 9.13
C GLU A 201 -0.40 2.91 10.07
N ILE A 202 -0.36 4.15 9.58
CA ILE A 202 -0.80 5.32 10.35
C ILE A 202 -2.28 5.24 10.75
N ASP A 203 -3.14 4.62 9.94
CA ASP A 203 -4.55 4.43 10.29
C ASP A 203 -4.71 3.48 11.47
N THR A 204 -3.98 2.37 11.44
CA THR A 204 -4.01 1.38 12.51
C THR A 204 -3.46 1.97 13.81
N THR A 205 -2.37 2.74 13.72
CA THR A 205 -1.77 3.45 14.85
C THR A 205 -2.74 4.48 15.43
N ASN A 206 -3.37 5.29 14.58
CA ASN A 206 -4.35 6.29 15.02
C ASN A 206 -5.56 5.65 15.70
N LEU A 207 -6.08 4.55 15.16
CA LEU A 207 -7.23 3.85 15.75
C LEU A 207 -6.89 3.20 17.09
N ILE A 208 -5.70 2.60 17.22
CA ILE A 208 -5.20 2.10 18.51
C ILE A 208 -5.13 3.27 19.51
N ASN A 209 -4.46 4.36 19.14
CA ASN A 209 -4.29 5.53 20.01
C ASN A 209 -5.63 6.14 20.43
N LEU A 210 -6.59 6.30 19.51
CA LEU A 210 -7.93 6.80 19.85
C LEU A 210 -8.64 5.86 20.82
N THR A 211 -8.52 4.55 20.63
CA THR A 211 -9.13 3.59 21.54
C THR A 211 -8.49 3.64 22.93
N THR A 212 -7.16 3.73 23.00
CA THR A 212 -6.43 3.88 24.27
C THR A 212 -6.83 5.18 24.99
N ILE A 213 -6.91 6.30 24.27
CA ILE A 213 -7.33 7.59 24.85
C ILE A 213 -8.77 7.52 25.38
N PHE A 214 -9.66 6.88 24.63
CA PHE A 214 -11.02 6.63 25.08
C PHE A 214 -11.04 5.82 26.39
N ASN A 215 -10.22 4.78 26.49
CA ASN A 215 -10.11 3.92 27.66
C ASN A 215 -9.50 4.63 28.90
N TRP A 216 -8.69 5.66 28.72
CA TRP A 216 -8.13 6.42 29.84
C TRP A 216 -9.16 7.31 30.54
N VAL A 217 -10.17 7.79 29.82
CA VAL A 217 -11.13 8.75 30.35
C VAL A 217 -12.40 8.09 30.90
N VAL A 218 -12.77 6.94 30.34
CA VAL A 218 -14.00 6.20 30.64
C VAL A 218 -13.82 5.19 31.77
#